data_AF-A0A967LWG6-F1
#
_entry.id   AF-A0A967LWG6-F1
#
_cell.length_a   1.000
_cell.length_b   1.000
_cell.length_c   1.000
_cell.angle_alpha   90.00
_cell.angle_beta   90.00
_cell.angle_gamma   90.00
#
_symmetry.space_group_name_H-M   'P 1'
#
loop_
_entity.id
_entity.type
_entity.pdbx_description
1 polymer ?
#
loop_
_entity_poly.entity_id
_entity_poly.type
_entity_poly.pdbx_seq_one_letter_code
_entity_poly.pdbx_strand_id
1 'polypeptide(L)'
;IGAECPSSWDDLLDPAYEGEIVIASPAASGTSYTVLSGLAQLMGEDGAFEWYEQFAQNVAQFTESGSAPGRMAAQGEFAIGISFAHDIQVQQQAGLPVEINFPEEGTP
;
A
#
# COMPACT_ATOMS: atom_id res chain seq x y z
N ILE A 1 3.71 9.35 12.49
CA ILE A 1 3.58 8.13 13.32
C ILE A 1 4.87 7.69 14.02
N GLY A 2 6.04 8.29 13.76
CA GLY A 2 7.28 7.95 14.49
C GLY A 2 7.97 6.65 14.02
N ALA A 3 7.36 5.96 13.05
CA ALA A 3 7.98 4.89 12.27
C ALA A 3 8.80 5.46 11.10
N GLU A 4 9.76 4.68 10.62
CA GLU A 4 10.54 5.00 9.42
C GLU A 4 9.69 4.79 8.15
N CYS A 5 10.17 5.22 6.98
CA CYS A 5 9.48 4.92 5.73
C CYS A 5 9.78 3.46 5.34
N PRO A 6 8.77 2.59 5.09
CA PRO A 6 9.00 1.18 4.79
C PRO A 6 9.71 1.02 3.45
N SER A 7 10.80 0.26 3.42
CA SER A 7 11.62 -0.04 2.24
C SER A 7 11.33 -1.40 1.61
N SER A 8 10.61 -2.27 2.32
CA SER A 8 10.29 -3.63 1.89
C SER A 8 8.79 -3.90 2.01
N TRP A 9 8.29 -4.99 1.41
CA TRP A 9 6.92 -5.42 1.67
C TRP A 9 6.78 -5.84 3.13
N ASP A 10 7.74 -6.57 3.68
CA ASP A 10 7.70 -7.06 5.06
C ASP A 10 7.74 -5.93 6.10
N ASP A 11 8.34 -4.77 5.79
CA ASP A 11 8.29 -3.61 6.68
C ASP A 11 6.85 -3.18 6.96
N LEU A 12 5.93 -3.36 5.99
CA LEU A 12 4.50 -3.04 6.17
C LEU A 12 3.79 -3.91 7.21
N LEU A 13 4.43 -4.97 7.70
CA LEU A 13 3.92 -5.82 8.78
C LEU A 13 4.24 -5.26 10.17
N ASP A 14 5.07 -4.22 10.29
CA ASP A 14 5.40 -3.61 11.58
C ASP A 14 4.12 -3.08 12.27
N PRO A 15 3.81 -3.50 13.51
CA PRO A 15 2.67 -2.99 14.27
C PRO A 15 2.64 -1.47 14.47
N ALA A 16 3.78 -0.77 14.26
CA ALA A 16 3.81 0.68 14.24
C ALA A 16 2.94 1.31 13.14
N TYR A 17 2.52 0.52 12.14
CA TYR A 17 1.59 0.92 11.08
C TYR A 17 0.14 0.49 11.33
N GLU A 18 -0.20 -0.03 12.52
CA GLU A 18 -1.58 -0.44 12.84
C GLU A 18 -2.58 0.71 12.65
N GLY A 19 -3.51 0.55 11.69
CA GLY A 19 -4.51 1.58 11.38
C GLY A 19 -3.96 2.77 10.58
N GLU A 20 -2.74 2.67 10.05
CA GLU A 20 -2.07 3.75 9.32
C GLU A 20 -1.91 3.47 7.81
N ILE A 21 -2.32 2.27 7.36
CA ILE A 21 -2.27 1.87 5.96
C ILE A 21 -3.66 1.91 5.33
N VAL A 22 -3.75 2.46 4.12
CA VAL A 22 -4.92 2.36 3.26
C VAL A 22 -4.54 1.73 1.92
N ILE A 23 -5.38 0.82 1.44
CA ILE A 23 -5.25 0.14 0.15
C ILE A 23 -6.67 -0.16 -0.38
N ALA A 24 -6.83 -0.36 -1.69
CA ALA A 24 -8.12 -0.82 -2.20
C ALA A 24 -8.33 -2.33 -1.95
N SER A 25 -9.57 -2.80 -1.98
CA SER A 25 -9.88 -4.23 -1.93
C SER A 25 -9.47 -4.93 -3.24
N PRO A 26 -8.69 -6.03 -3.21
CA PRO A 26 -8.37 -6.81 -4.40
C PRO A 26 -9.60 -7.40 -5.11
N ALA A 27 -10.72 -7.57 -4.38
CA ALA A 27 -11.97 -8.07 -4.96
C ALA A 27 -12.72 -7.01 -5.81
N ALA A 28 -12.42 -5.73 -5.62
CA ALA A 28 -13.10 -4.61 -6.27
C ALA A 28 -12.17 -3.77 -7.17
N SER A 29 -10.86 -3.79 -6.91
CA SER A 29 -9.87 -2.91 -7.55
C SER A 29 -8.81 -3.70 -8.30
N GLY A 30 -8.68 -3.42 -9.60
CA GLY A 30 -7.60 -3.95 -10.42
C GLY A 30 -6.21 -3.58 -9.89
N THR A 31 -6.03 -2.38 -9.33
CA THR A 31 -4.75 -1.95 -8.72
C THR A 31 -4.33 -2.88 -7.58
N SER A 32 -5.26 -3.18 -6.66
CA SER A 32 -4.95 -4.07 -5.53
C SER A 32 -4.84 -5.53 -5.96
N TYR A 33 -5.59 -5.94 -6.97
CA TYR A 33 -5.40 -7.25 -7.59
C TYR A 33 -3.99 -7.37 -8.21
N THR A 34 -3.49 -6.32 -8.86
CA THR A 34 -2.11 -6.27 -9.37
C THR A 34 -1.10 -6.39 -8.24
N VAL A 35 -1.29 -5.69 -7.11
CA VAL A 35 -0.42 -5.83 -5.91
C VAL A 35 -0.43 -7.27 -5.39
N LEU A 36 -1.61 -7.86 -5.16
CA LEU A 36 -1.73 -9.24 -4.68
C LEU A 36 -1.09 -10.25 -5.65
N SER A 37 -1.31 -10.08 -6.96
CA SER A 37 -0.68 -10.92 -7.97
C SER A 37 0.84 -10.73 -8.05
N GLY A 38 1.35 -9.53 -7.77
CA GLY A 38 2.78 -9.25 -7.65
C GLY A 38 3.40 -9.96 -6.45
N LEU A 39 2.76 -9.87 -5.29
CA LEU A 39 3.15 -10.61 -4.09
C LEU A 39 3.17 -12.12 -4.37
N ALA A 40 2.12 -12.67 -4.99
CA ALA A 40 2.08 -14.09 -5.36
C ALA A 40 3.21 -14.52 -6.30
N GLN A 41 3.67 -13.63 -7.19
CA GLN A 41 4.85 -13.91 -8.04
C GLN A 41 6.17 -13.89 -7.26
N LEU A 42 6.27 -13.07 -6.21
CA LEU A 42 7.48 -12.93 -5.39
C LEU A 42 7.63 -14.07 -4.37
N MET A 43 6.56 -14.39 -3.64
CA MET A 43 6.61 -15.31 -2.49
C MET A 43 5.77 -16.59 -2.66
N GLY A 44 5.14 -16.79 -3.82
CA GLY A 44 4.19 -17.87 -4.06
C GLY A 44 2.77 -17.53 -3.58
N GLU A 45 1.77 -18.27 -4.07
CA GLU A 45 0.35 -18.00 -3.77
C GLU A 45 0.03 -18.14 -2.28
N ASP A 46 0.36 -19.28 -1.67
CA ASP A 46 0.13 -19.52 -0.24
C ASP A 46 0.85 -18.47 0.62
N GLY A 47 2.12 -18.19 0.31
CA GLY A 47 2.91 -17.17 1.01
C GLY A 47 2.31 -15.77 0.90
N ALA A 48 1.77 -15.40 -0.27
CA ALA A 48 1.13 -14.11 -0.47
C ALA A 48 -0.16 -13.98 0.35
N PHE A 49 -0.95 -15.04 0.47
CA PHE A 49 -2.14 -15.04 1.34
C PHE A 49 -1.76 -14.97 2.82
N GLU A 50 -0.77 -15.74 3.28
CA GLU A 50 -0.27 -15.68 4.66
C GLU A 50 0.29 -14.30 5.02
N TRP A 51 1.01 -13.69 4.08
CA TRP A 51 1.50 -12.31 4.23
C TRP A 51 0.33 -11.32 4.28
N TYR A 52 -0.66 -11.46 3.40
CA TYR A 52 -1.80 -10.55 3.33
C TYR A 52 -2.67 -10.59 4.59
N GLU A 53 -2.79 -11.75 5.24
CA GLU A 53 -3.48 -11.89 6.54
C GLU A 53 -2.80 -11.11 7.67
N GLN A 54 -1.45 -11.08 7.68
CA GLN A 54 -0.69 -10.28 8.63
C GLN A 54 -0.78 -8.79 8.29
N PHE A 55 -0.57 -8.45 7.03
CA PHE A 55 -0.65 -7.08 6.51
C PHE A 55 -2.01 -6.44 6.77
N ALA A 56 -3.11 -7.19 6.61
CA ALA A 56 -4.47 -6.69 6.82
C ALA A 56 -4.74 -6.19 8.25
N GLN A 57 -3.93 -6.60 9.24
CA GLN A 57 -4.02 -6.09 10.61
C GLN A 57 -3.57 -4.62 10.70
N ASN A 58 -2.67 -4.19 9.81
CA ASN A 58 -2.21 -2.81 9.72
C ASN A 58 -3.10 -1.93 8.84
N VAL A 59 -4.00 -2.53 8.05
CA VAL A 59 -4.90 -1.81 7.15
C VAL A 59 -6.07 -1.21 7.91
N ALA A 60 -6.18 0.11 7.87
CA ALA A 60 -7.29 0.85 8.47
C ALA A 60 -8.60 0.66 7.70
N GLN A 61 -8.52 0.63 6.37
CA GLN A 61 -9.67 0.44 5.50
C GLN A 61 -9.29 -0.07 4.12
N PHE A 62 -10.20 -0.83 3.53
CA PHE A 62 -10.14 -1.24 2.13
C PHE A 62 -11.06 -0.37 1.28
N THR A 63 -10.49 0.47 0.40
CA THR A 63 -11.27 1.31 -0.52
C THR A 63 -11.79 0.49 -1.72
N GLU A 64 -12.83 0.96 -2.40
CA GLU A 64 -13.26 0.35 -3.67
C GLU A 64 -12.35 0.78 -4.84
N SER A 65 -11.92 2.04 -4.84
CA SER A 65 -11.09 2.61 -5.91
C SER A 65 -9.60 2.46 -5.61
N GLY A 66 -8.83 1.95 -6.58
CA GLY A 66 -7.37 1.78 -6.50
C GLY A 66 -6.55 3.07 -6.42
N SER A 67 -7.09 4.20 -6.86
CA SER A 67 -6.40 5.51 -6.80
C SER A 67 -6.73 6.31 -5.55
N ALA A 68 -7.74 5.90 -4.77
CA ALA A 68 -8.12 6.57 -3.53
C ALA A 68 -7.00 6.55 -2.47
N PRO A 69 -6.30 5.42 -2.21
CA PRO A 69 -5.26 5.35 -1.18
C PRO A 69 -4.18 6.43 -1.32
N GLY A 70 -3.65 6.66 -2.53
CA GLY A 70 -2.63 7.66 -2.78
C GLY A 70 -3.10 9.10 -2.48
N ARG A 71 -4.38 9.40 -2.70
CA ARG A 71 -4.97 10.70 -2.34
C ARG A 71 -5.11 10.86 -0.82
N MET A 72 -5.58 9.82 -0.15
CA MET A 72 -5.82 9.85 1.30
C MET A 72 -4.50 10.00 2.06
N ALA A 73 -3.44 9.32 1.62
CA ALA A 73 -2.10 9.52 2.15
C ALA A 73 -1.57 10.93 1.87
N ALA A 74 -1.76 11.45 0.65
CA ALA A 74 -1.34 12.81 0.30
C ALA A 74 -2.09 13.91 1.08
N GLN A 75 -3.29 13.62 1.58
CA GLN A 75 -4.09 14.51 2.44
C GLN A 75 -3.73 14.36 3.93
N GLY A 76 -2.87 13.41 4.28
CA GLY A 76 -2.47 13.12 5.66
C GLY A 76 -3.54 12.40 6.47
N GLU A 77 -4.52 11.76 5.82
CA GLU A 77 -5.54 10.94 6.50
C GLU A 77 -4.96 9.60 6.99
N PHE A 78 -3.97 9.08 6.28
CA PHE A 78 -3.22 7.85 6.59
C PHE A 78 -1.75 8.06 6.31
N ALA A 79 -0.86 7.40 7.05
CA ALA A 79 0.58 7.50 6.80
C ALA A 79 0.99 6.86 5.46
N ILE A 80 0.37 5.73 5.09
CA ILE A 80 0.76 4.94 3.91
C ILE A 80 -0.47 4.67 3.03
N GLY A 81 -0.35 5.00 1.74
CA GLY A 81 -1.35 4.69 0.72
C GLY A 81 -0.75 3.85 -0.39
N ILE A 82 -1.22 2.60 -0.54
CA ILE A 82 -0.73 1.70 -1.59
C ILE A 82 -1.56 1.91 -2.87
N SER A 83 -0.90 2.40 -3.92
CA SER A 83 -1.49 2.71 -5.22
C SER A 83 -0.43 2.69 -6.31
N PHE A 84 -0.80 2.96 -7.57
CA PHE A 84 0.19 3.10 -8.63
C PHE A 84 0.94 4.44 -8.51
N ALA A 85 2.25 4.40 -8.80
CA ALA A 85 3.11 5.58 -8.70
C ALA A 85 2.60 6.78 -9.50
N HIS A 86 1.98 6.56 -10.67
CA HIS A 86 1.43 7.65 -11.48
C HIS A 86 0.23 8.35 -10.83
N ASP A 87 -0.59 7.65 -10.04
CA ASP A 87 -1.69 8.25 -9.28
C ASP A 87 -1.17 9.15 -8.14
N ILE A 88 -0.07 8.72 -7.50
CA ILE A 88 0.60 9.49 -6.44
C ILE A 88 1.34 10.69 -7.04
N GLN A 89 1.97 10.53 -8.19
CA GLN A 89 2.69 11.61 -8.89
C GLN A 89 1.75 12.78 -9.23
N VAL A 90 0.48 12.52 -9.56
CA VAL A 90 -0.54 13.58 -9.74
C VAL A 90 -0.72 14.40 -8.46
N GLN A 91 -0.67 13.78 -7.28
CA GLN A 91 -0.78 14.49 -6.00
C GLN A 91 0.47 15.34 -5.71
N GLN A 92 1.66 14.81 -6.02
CA GLN A 92 2.92 15.58 -5.91
C GLN A 92 2.91 16.81 -6.82
N GLN A 93 2.45 16.66 -8.06
CA GLN A 93 2.33 17.78 -9.01
C GLN A 93 1.30 18.82 -8.54
N ALA A 94 0.30 18.40 -7.77
CA ALA A 94 -0.65 19.30 -7.10
C ALA A 94 -0.06 19.98 -5.84
N GLY A 95 1.19 19.68 -5.47
CA GLY A 95 1.89 20.28 -4.33
C GLY A 95 1.57 19.64 -2.98
N LEU A 96 0.97 18.44 -2.97
CA LEU A 96 0.68 17.73 -1.73
C LEU A 96 1.95 17.04 -1.17
N PRO A 97 2.10 16.98 0.17
CA PRO A 97 3.29 16.46 0.82
C PRO A 97 3.27 14.92 0.88
N VAL A 98 3.52 14.27 -0.26
CA VAL A 98 3.58 12.81 -0.37
C VAL A 98 4.86 12.36 -1.06
N GLU A 99 5.44 11.27 -0.57
CA GLU A 99 6.60 10.62 -1.16
C GLU A 99 6.19 9.31 -1.81
N ILE A 100 6.82 8.98 -2.94
CA ILE A 100 6.67 7.69 -3.60
C ILE A 100 7.82 6.81 -3.14
N ASN A 101 7.50 5.63 -2.61
CA ASN A 101 8.49 4.63 -2.27
C ASN A 101 8.19 3.30 -2.98
N PHE A 102 9.24 2.51 -3.22
CA PHE A 102 9.15 1.20 -3.88
C PHE A 102 9.81 0.12 -3.01
N PRO A 103 9.15 -1.03 -2.80
CA PRO A 103 9.76 -2.15 -2.09
C PRO A 103 11.00 -2.70 -2.80
N GLU A 104 12.05 -3.02 -2.04
CA GLU A 104 13.34 -3.52 -2.53
C GLU A 104 13.24 -4.88 -3.24
N GLU A 105 12.26 -5.71 -2.87
CA GLU A 105 11.97 -7.00 -3.50
C GLU A 105 11.41 -6.85 -4.92
N GLY A 106 10.99 -5.64 -5.28
CA GLY A 106 10.36 -5.30 -6.54
C GLY A 106 8.85 -5.08 -6.41
N THR A 107 8.28 -4.53 -7.47
CA THR A 107 6.84 -4.26 -7.63
C THR A 107 6.39 -4.75 -9.02
N PRO A 108 5.14 -5.21 -9.18
CA PRO A 108 4.53 -5.40 -10.49
C PRO A 108 4.45 -4.10 -11.31
#